data_AF-A0A4R4X1L1-F1
#
_entry.id   AF-A0A4R4X1L1-F1
#
_cell.length_a   1.000
_cell.length_b   1.000
_cell.length_c   1.000
_cell.angle_alpha   90.00
_cell.angle_beta   90.00
_cell.angle_gamma   90.00
#
_symmetry.space_group_name_H-M   'P 1'
#
loop_
_entity.id
_entity.type
_entity.pdbx_description
1 polymer ?
#
loop_
_entity_poly.entity_id
_entity_poly.type
_entity_poly.pdbx_seq_one_letter_code
_entity_poly.pdbx_strand_id
1 'polypeptide(L)'
;MIEWDVEALARLRSAVHRGDWAAGLELLQDRPLEPVLQYAGDVALMVVARGQAQGACLANDCRALLAERGWPGDAELAAELAEHRGHGSGMTLFPLPVDLGAVAAAMDDGLHVLDLERGDVLTIDEMPDEETQADDPSRWLPIPPGILPEGEDARRGAARRWLAEQGYRPAERTL
;
A
#
# COMPACT_ATOMS: atom_id res chain seq x y z
N MET A 1 -20.70 3.26 -17.30
CA MET A 1 -19.70 3.00 -16.25
C MET A 1 -18.45 2.52 -16.95
N ILE A 2 -17.32 3.19 -16.73
CA ILE A 2 -16.06 2.83 -17.38
C ILE A 2 -15.44 1.71 -16.53
N GLU A 3 -15.20 0.54 -17.14
CA GLU A 3 -14.58 -0.59 -16.45
C GLU A 3 -13.05 -0.43 -16.35
N TRP A 4 -12.43 -1.20 -15.45
CA TRP A 4 -10.98 -1.24 -15.30
C TRP A 4 -10.37 -2.17 -16.35
N ASP A 5 -9.80 -1.58 -17.39
CA ASP A 5 -8.93 -2.31 -18.33
C ASP A 5 -7.47 -2.32 -17.86
N VAL A 6 -6.64 -3.09 -18.57
CA VAL A 6 -5.21 -3.26 -18.27
C VAL A 6 -4.47 -1.93 -18.31
N GLU A 7 -4.84 -1.01 -19.21
CA GLU A 7 -4.15 0.27 -19.37
C GLU A 7 -4.51 1.23 -18.23
N ALA A 8 -5.79 1.28 -17.83
CA ALA A 8 -6.27 2.05 -16.69
C ALA A 8 -5.62 1.55 -15.38
N LEU A 9 -5.55 0.23 -15.17
CA LEU A 9 -4.86 -0.35 -14.01
C LEU A 9 -3.37 -0.02 -14.01
N ALA A 10 -2.70 -0.13 -15.16
CA ALA A 10 -1.29 0.23 -15.28
C ALA A 10 -1.06 1.72 -14.93
N ARG A 11 -1.94 2.62 -15.39
CA ARG A 11 -1.88 4.05 -15.05
C ARG A 11 -2.11 4.29 -13.56
N LEU A 12 -3.09 3.62 -12.95
CA LEU A 12 -3.38 3.74 -11.51
C LEU A 12 -2.19 3.28 -10.67
N ARG A 13 -1.61 2.11 -11.00
CA ARG A 13 -0.39 1.61 -10.37
C ARG A 13 0.74 2.63 -10.46
N SER A 14 0.94 3.17 -11.66
CA SER A 14 1.97 4.18 -11.92
C SER A 14 1.75 5.46 -11.11
N ALA A 15 0.50 5.89 -10.96
CA ALA A 15 0.13 7.06 -10.16
C ALA A 15 0.45 6.83 -8.67
N VAL A 16 0.03 5.70 -8.10
CA VAL A 16 0.30 5.36 -6.69
C VAL A 16 1.80 5.18 -6.44
N HIS A 17 2.52 4.49 -7.33
CA HIS A 17 3.96 4.31 -7.21
C HIS A 17 4.74 5.64 -7.16
N ARG A 18 4.30 6.65 -7.93
CA ARG A 18 4.93 7.98 -7.99
C ARG A 18 4.40 9.00 -6.97
N GLY A 19 3.39 8.65 -6.18
CA GLY A 19 2.70 9.64 -5.34
C GLY A 19 1.88 10.67 -6.12
N ASP A 20 1.50 10.36 -7.37
CA ASP A 20 0.73 11.25 -8.26
C ASP A 20 -0.77 11.16 -7.93
N TRP A 21 -1.14 11.80 -6.82
CA TRP A 21 -2.50 11.86 -6.30
C TRP A 21 -3.51 12.47 -7.29
N ALA A 22 -3.07 13.40 -8.14
CA ALA A 22 -3.95 14.09 -9.08
C ALA A 22 -4.35 13.16 -10.22
N ALA A 23 -3.38 12.47 -10.83
CA ALA A 23 -3.65 11.44 -11.84
C ALA A 23 -4.45 10.27 -11.25
N GLY A 24 -4.14 9.86 -10.02
CA GLY A 24 -4.90 8.83 -9.31
C GLY A 24 -6.37 9.23 -9.12
N LEU A 25 -6.63 10.45 -8.63
CA LEU A 25 -7.98 10.94 -8.40
C LEU A 25 -8.77 11.08 -9.71
N GLU A 26 -8.16 11.58 -10.78
CA GLU A 26 -8.77 11.67 -12.11
C GLU A 26 -9.17 10.29 -12.64
N LEU A 27 -8.34 9.26 -12.44
CA LEU A 27 -8.67 7.90 -12.85
C LEU A 27 -9.82 7.29 -12.04
N LEU A 28 -9.93 7.62 -10.75
CA LEU A 28 -11.02 7.13 -9.90
C LEU A 28 -12.36 7.81 -10.20
N GLN A 29 -12.36 9.00 -10.81
CA GLN A 29 -13.59 9.68 -11.21
C GLN A 29 -14.36 8.83 -12.23
N ASP A 30 -15.67 8.68 -11.98
CA ASP A 30 -16.63 7.94 -12.82
C ASP A 30 -16.34 6.44 -13.05
N ARG A 31 -15.45 5.83 -12.24
CA ARG A 31 -15.13 4.40 -12.24
C ARG A 31 -15.58 3.72 -10.92
N PRO A 32 -15.94 2.43 -10.97
CA PRO A 32 -16.22 1.66 -9.75
C PRO A 32 -14.95 1.50 -8.90
N LEU A 33 -15.08 1.63 -7.58
CA LEU A 33 -13.96 1.56 -6.64
C LEU A 33 -13.67 0.12 -6.19
N GLU A 34 -14.70 -0.72 -6.18
CA GLU A 34 -14.70 -2.09 -5.64
C GLU A 34 -13.54 -2.97 -6.16
N PRO A 35 -13.16 -2.90 -7.45
CA PRO A 35 -12.05 -3.72 -7.98
C PRO A 35 -10.66 -3.24 -7.54
N VAL A 36 -10.53 -2.01 -7.04
CA VAL A 36 -9.24 -1.33 -6.81
C VAL A 36 -9.19 -0.62 -5.45
N LEU A 37 -9.93 -1.11 -4.44
CA LEU A 37 -10.09 -0.43 -3.15
C LEU A 37 -8.76 -0.17 -2.42
N GLN A 38 -7.76 -1.04 -2.54
CA GLN A 38 -6.44 -0.80 -1.94
C GLN A 38 -5.74 0.38 -2.61
N TYR A 39 -5.77 0.45 -3.95
CA TYR A 39 -5.25 1.61 -4.68
C TYR A 39 -6.07 2.89 -4.43
N ALA A 40 -7.40 2.80 -4.42
CA ALA A 40 -8.28 3.93 -4.20
C ALA A 40 -8.09 4.52 -2.79
N GLY A 41 -7.90 3.67 -1.79
CA GLY A 41 -7.55 4.10 -0.44
C GLY A 41 -6.17 4.76 -0.36
N ASP A 42 -5.16 4.23 -1.04
CA ASP A 42 -3.84 4.89 -1.15
C ASP A 42 -3.99 6.30 -1.74
N VAL A 43 -4.71 6.45 -2.86
CA VAL A 43 -4.99 7.76 -3.46
C VAL A 43 -5.74 8.67 -2.47
N ALA A 44 -6.73 8.16 -1.76
CA ALA A 44 -7.46 8.94 -0.76
C ALA A 44 -6.53 9.47 0.35
N LEU A 45 -5.64 8.62 0.89
CA LEU A 45 -4.65 9.02 1.89
C LEU A 45 -3.75 10.15 1.36
N MET A 46 -3.27 10.04 0.12
CA MET A 46 -2.45 11.08 -0.50
C MET A 46 -3.18 12.42 -0.65
N VAL A 47 -4.45 12.37 -1.10
CA VAL A 47 -5.29 13.56 -1.29
C VAL A 47 -5.63 14.21 0.06
N VAL A 48 -5.91 13.40 1.09
CA VAL A 48 -6.20 13.87 2.46
C VAL A 48 -4.96 14.53 3.08
N ALA A 49 -3.77 13.94 2.91
CA ALA A 49 -2.52 14.52 3.41
C ALA A 49 -2.25 15.94 2.86
N ARG A 50 -2.84 16.27 1.70
CA ARG A 50 -2.76 17.58 1.05
C ARG A 50 -3.89 18.54 1.42
N GLY A 51 -4.77 18.15 2.35
CA GLY A 51 -5.88 18.97 2.85
C GLY A 51 -7.01 19.19 1.85
N GLN A 52 -7.11 18.36 0.81
CA GLN A 52 -8.16 18.47 -0.21
C GLN A 52 -9.45 17.78 0.25
N ALA A 53 -10.59 18.48 0.15
CA ALA A 53 -11.88 17.99 0.62
C ALA A 53 -12.33 16.70 -0.10
N GLN A 54 -11.97 16.56 -1.39
CA GLN A 54 -12.26 15.37 -2.20
C GLN A 54 -11.67 14.10 -1.58
N GLY A 55 -10.51 14.20 -0.92
CA GLY A 55 -9.88 13.07 -0.24
C GLY A 55 -10.74 12.55 0.92
N ALA A 56 -11.37 13.44 1.67
CA ALA A 56 -12.23 13.05 2.79
C ALA A 56 -13.53 12.36 2.32
N CYS A 57 -14.06 12.73 1.15
CA CYS A 57 -15.19 12.04 0.52
C CYS A 57 -14.77 10.64 0.07
N LEU A 58 -13.72 10.55 -0.75
CA LEU A 58 -13.20 9.29 -1.26
C LEU A 58 -12.81 8.33 -0.12
N ALA A 59 -12.19 8.83 0.95
CA ALA A 59 -11.85 8.04 2.12
C ALA A 59 -13.08 7.40 2.80
N ASN A 60 -14.24 8.06 2.81
CA ASN A 60 -15.46 7.46 3.38
C ASN A 60 -16.00 6.36 2.49
N ASP A 61 -16.04 6.61 1.19
CA ASP A 61 -16.56 5.66 0.20
C ASP A 61 -15.68 4.39 0.24
N CYS A 62 -14.35 4.56 0.21
CA CYS A 62 -13.41 3.46 0.41
C CYS A 62 -13.65 2.73 1.73
N ARG A 63 -13.78 3.42 2.86
CA ARG A 63 -14.01 2.77 4.17
C ARG A 63 -15.28 1.94 4.22
N ALA A 64 -16.37 2.43 3.64
CA ALA A 64 -17.63 1.69 3.59
C ALA A 64 -17.47 0.39 2.79
N LEU A 65 -16.86 0.48 1.61
CA LEU A 65 -16.65 -0.66 0.71
C LEU A 65 -15.63 -1.67 1.26
N LEU A 66 -14.55 -1.19 1.88
CA LEU A 66 -13.54 -2.03 2.55
C LEU A 66 -14.15 -2.82 3.71
N ALA A 67 -15.01 -2.18 4.51
CA ALA A 67 -15.69 -2.84 5.64
C ALA A 67 -16.68 -3.92 5.17
N GLU A 68 -17.34 -3.71 4.02
CA GLU A 68 -18.23 -4.70 3.42
C GLU A 68 -17.46 -5.88 2.83
N ARG A 69 -16.32 -5.62 2.17
CA ARG A 69 -15.51 -6.63 1.49
C ARG A 69 -14.70 -7.51 2.45
N GLY A 70 -14.06 -6.92 3.45
CA GLY A 70 -13.38 -7.64 4.54
C GLY A 70 -12.17 -8.49 4.13
N TRP A 71 -11.46 -8.11 3.06
CA TRP A 71 -10.25 -8.82 2.61
C TRP A 71 -9.03 -8.53 3.49
N PRO A 72 -7.94 -9.33 3.39
CA PRO A 72 -6.67 -8.97 4.00
C PRO A 72 -6.25 -7.55 3.63
N GLY A 73 -5.83 -6.75 4.61
CA GLY A 73 -5.44 -5.34 4.41
C GLY A 73 -6.60 -4.35 4.46
N ASP A 74 -7.86 -4.78 4.38
CA ASP A 74 -8.99 -3.85 4.33
C ASP A 74 -9.22 -3.17 5.68
N ALA A 75 -9.07 -3.91 6.78
CA ALA A 75 -9.21 -3.39 8.14
C ALA A 75 -8.11 -2.36 8.45
N GLU A 76 -6.88 -2.67 8.03
CA GLU A 76 -5.71 -1.81 8.19
C GLU A 76 -5.87 -0.51 7.40
N LEU A 77 -6.20 -0.60 6.11
CA LEU A 77 -6.45 0.59 5.28
C LEU A 77 -7.65 1.41 5.78
N ALA A 78 -8.73 0.77 6.21
CA ALA A 78 -9.89 1.47 6.75
C ALA A 78 -9.58 2.22 8.06
N ALA A 79 -8.68 1.68 8.90
CA ALA A 79 -8.18 2.35 10.10
C ALA A 79 -7.32 3.57 9.74
N GLU A 80 -6.37 3.43 8.79
CA GLU A 80 -5.54 4.54 8.30
C GLU A 80 -6.39 5.70 7.75
N LEU A 81 -7.43 5.38 6.96
CA LEU A 81 -8.37 6.35 6.43
C LEU A 81 -9.22 7.04 7.52
N ALA A 82 -9.40 6.41 8.69
CA ALA A 82 -10.13 6.96 9.82
C ALA A 82 -9.27 7.88 10.70
N GLU A 83 -7.99 7.57 10.88
CA GLU A 83 -7.05 8.35 11.73
C GLU A 83 -6.92 9.81 11.29
N HIS A 84 -7.06 10.08 9.99
CA HIS A 84 -7.04 11.44 9.43
C HIS A 84 -8.22 12.32 9.91
N ARG A 85 -9.21 11.75 10.60
CA ARG A 85 -10.30 12.48 11.28
C ARG A 85 -10.06 12.71 12.77
N GLY A 86 -8.83 12.51 13.25
CA GLY A 86 -8.47 12.71 14.67
C GLY A 86 -9.05 11.66 15.62
N HIS A 87 -9.53 10.53 15.11
CA HIS A 87 -10.00 9.40 15.92
C HIS A 87 -8.94 8.30 15.93
N GLY A 88 -7.83 8.54 16.63
CA GLY A 88 -6.77 7.54 16.82
C GLY A 88 -7.07 6.64 18.02
N SER A 89 -7.45 5.40 17.74
CA SER A 89 -7.46 4.30 18.73
C SER A 89 -6.83 3.08 18.08
N GLY A 90 -5.51 3.11 17.90
CA GLY A 90 -4.74 2.02 17.33
C GLY A 90 -3.27 2.15 17.69
N MET A 91 -2.56 1.02 17.72
CA MET A 91 -1.09 1.00 17.81
C MET A 91 -0.52 1.91 16.71
N THR A 92 0.36 2.83 17.09
CA THR A 92 1.01 3.74 16.14
C THR A 92 1.92 2.95 15.21
N LEU A 93 1.47 2.66 13.98
CA LEU A 93 2.29 2.04 12.94
C LEU A 93 3.28 3.06 12.37
N PHE A 94 4.53 2.64 12.16
CA PHE A 94 5.56 3.49 11.57
C PHE A 94 5.34 3.63 10.06
N PRO A 95 5.32 4.86 9.50
CA PRO A 95 5.21 5.04 8.05
C PRO A 95 6.48 4.56 7.35
N LEU A 96 6.31 3.79 6.27
CA LEU A 96 7.40 3.26 5.45
C LEU A 96 7.14 3.55 3.96
N PRO A 97 8.08 4.16 3.21
CA PRO A 97 7.91 4.49 1.80
C PRO A 97 8.02 3.23 0.90
N VAL A 98 7.09 2.30 1.01
CA VAL A 98 7.11 0.99 0.36
C VAL A 98 6.04 0.85 -0.71
N ASP A 99 6.35 0.14 -1.80
CA ASP A 99 5.36 -0.28 -2.78
C ASP A 99 4.76 -1.64 -2.41
N LEU A 100 3.49 -1.65 -2.00
CA LEU A 100 2.76 -2.87 -1.67
C LEU A 100 2.69 -3.88 -2.82
N GLY A 101 2.73 -3.42 -4.07
CA GLY A 101 2.76 -4.29 -5.25
C GLY A 101 4.09 -5.04 -5.35
N ALA A 102 5.20 -4.37 -5.02
CA ALA A 102 6.53 -5.00 -4.97
C ALA A 102 6.63 -5.98 -3.81
N VAL A 103 6.13 -5.63 -2.61
CA VAL A 103 6.08 -6.54 -1.46
C VAL A 103 5.24 -7.78 -1.78
N ALA A 104 4.07 -7.60 -2.37
CA ALA A 104 3.22 -8.71 -2.79
C ALA A 104 3.90 -9.61 -3.83
N ALA A 105 4.60 -9.04 -4.82
CA ALA A 105 5.36 -9.83 -5.78
C ALA A 105 6.48 -10.64 -5.11
N ALA A 106 7.19 -10.04 -4.15
CA ALA A 106 8.23 -10.72 -3.36
C ALA A 106 7.68 -11.84 -2.48
N MET A 107 6.47 -11.71 -1.95
CA MET A 107 5.81 -12.80 -1.21
C MET A 107 5.44 -13.98 -2.13
N ASP A 108 5.15 -13.73 -3.42
CA ASP A 108 4.81 -14.78 -4.41
C ASP A 108 6.08 -15.53 -4.85
N ASP A 109 7.20 -14.82 -5.04
CA ASP A 109 8.48 -15.39 -5.51
C ASP A 109 9.34 -15.98 -4.36
N GLY A 110 9.27 -15.37 -3.17
CA GLY A 110 10.09 -15.71 -2.01
C GLY A 110 11.54 -15.21 -2.13
N LEU A 111 12.35 -15.37 -1.06
CA LEU A 111 13.77 -15.00 -1.05
C LEU A 111 14.06 -13.50 -1.30
N HIS A 112 13.22 -12.63 -0.74
CA HIS A 112 13.40 -11.17 -0.80
C HIS A 112 13.53 -10.56 0.60
N VAL A 113 14.14 -9.39 0.65
CA VAL A 113 14.31 -8.59 1.86
C VAL A 113 13.81 -7.18 1.60
N LEU A 114 13.06 -6.63 2.57
CA LEU A 114 12.64 -5.23 2.57
C LEU A 114 13.67 -4.39 3.31
N ASP A 115 14.19 -3.37 2.64
CA ASP A 115 14.99 -2.30 3.23
C ASP A 115 14.06 -1.34 3.99
N LEU A 116 14.10 -1.34 5.32
CA LEU A 116 13.23 -0.49 6.15
C LEU A 116 13.63 1.00 6.14
N GLU A 117 14.82 1.35 5.65
CA GLU A 117 15.22 2.74 5.48
C GLU A 117 14.64 3.32 4.18
N ARG A 118 14.79 2.58 3.08
CA ARG A 118 14.42 3.04 1.73
C ARG A 118 13.04 2.59 1.27
N GLY A 119 12.49 1.55 1.90
CA GLY A 119 11.29 0.85 1.46
C GLY A 119 11.49 0.05 0.16
N ASP A 120 12.73 -0.31 -0.16
CA ASP A 120 13.08 -1.07 -1.37
C ASP A 120 12.97 -2.58 -1.10
N VAL A 121 12.40 -3.31 -2.06
CA VAL A 121 12.37 -4.78 -2.04
C VAL A 121 13.58 -5.26 -2.83
N LEU A 122 14.48 -5.98 -2.17
CA LEU A 122 15.73 -6.46 -2.71
C LEU A 122 15.71 -7.99 -2.81
N THR A 123 16.26 -8.52 -3.90
CA THR A 123 16.65 -9.94 -3.99
C THR A 123 17.91 -10.21 -3.16
N ILE A 124 18.21 -11.48 -2.87
CA ILE A 124 19.45 -11.88 -2.18
C ILE A 124 20.71 -11.36 -2.89
N ASP A 125 20.70 -11.33 -4.24
CA ASP A 125 21.85 -10.88 -5.03
C ASP A 125 22.03 -9.35 -5.00
N GLU A 126 20.97 -8.60 -4.69
CA GLU A 126 20.99 -7.15 -4.56
C GLU A 126 21.27 -6.69 -3.12
N MET A 127 21.27 -7.63 -2.16
CA MET A 127 21.61 -7.31 -0.78
C MET A 127 23.05 -6.82 -0.68
N PRO A 128 23.33 -5.84 0.20
CA PRO A 128 24.69 -5.42 0.45
C PRO A 128 25.49 -6.55 1.09
N ASP A 129 26.81 -6.46 1.10
CA ASP A 129 27.67 -7.49 1.68
C ASP A 129 27.40 -7.70 3.18
N GLU A 130 27.87 -8.85 3.70
CA GLU A 130 27.64 -9.24 5.10
C GLU A 130 28.22 -8.21 6.10
N GLU A 131 29.28 -7.48 5.70
CA GLU A 131 29.89 -6.42 6.52
C GLU A 131 28.94 -5.23 6.66
N THR A 132 28.36 -4.75 5.55
CA THR A 132 27.35 -3.68 5.56
C THR A 132 26.06 -4.10 6.28
N GLN A 133 25.66 -5.37 6.18
CA GLN A 133 24.50 -5.89 6.90
C GLN A 133 24.73 -5.95 8.42
N ALA A 134 25.96 -6.27 8.85
CA ALA A 134 26.31 -6.37 10.26
C ALA A 134 26.29 -5.02 10.99
N ASP A 135 26.47 -3.91 10.27
CA ASP A 135 26.42 -2.56 10.82
C ASP A 135 25.00 -2.16 11.27
N ASP A 136 23.96 -2.59 10.55
CA ASP A 136 22.56 -2.42 10.95
C ASP A 136 21.69 -3.64 10.58
N PRO A 137 21.68 -4.67 11.43
CA PRO A 137 20.89 -5.87 11.18
C PRO A 137 19.38 -5.62 11.32
N SER A 138 18.97 -4.51 11.95
CA SER A 138 17.56 -4.20 12.19
C SER A 138 16.86 -3.53 11.01
N ARG A 139 17.63 -3.04 10.04
CA ARG A 139 17.16 -2.45 8.78
C ARG A 139 16.53 -3.46 7.83
N TRP A 140 16.99 -4.71 7.87
CA TRP A 140 16.69 -5.72 6.87
C TRP A 140 15.56 -6.63 7.34
N LEU A 141 14.41 -6.54 6.68
CA LEU A 141 13.24 -7.33 7.03
C LEU A 141 12.97 -8.42 5.98
N PRO A 142 13.20 -9.70 6.29
CA PRO A 142 12.89 -10.79 5.36
C PRO A 142 11.41 -10.84 5.01
N ILE A 143 11.11 -10.91 3.72
CA ILE A 143 9.74 -11.07 3.23
C ILE A 143 9.45 -12.58 3.15
N PRO A 144 8.49 -13.10 3.93
CA PRO A 144 8.17 -14.51 3.89
C PRO A 144 7.47 -14.86 2.57
N PRO A 145 7.78 -16.01 1.95
CA PRO A 145 6.96 -16.52 0.87
C PRO A 145 5.55 -16.85 1.40
N GLY A 146 4.52 -16.62 0.60
CA GLY A 146 3.14 -16.82 1.02
C GLY A 146 2.20 -17.12 -0.14
N ILE A 147 1.15 -17.88 0.15
CA ILE A 147 0.04 -18.07 -0.81
C ILE A 147 -0.84 -16.84 -0.74
N LEU A 148 -0.78 -16.02 -1.79
CA LEU A 148 -1.57 -14.80 -1.88
C LEU A 148 -2.94 -15.03 -2.54
N PRO A 149 -3.96 -14.23 -2.18
CA PRO A 149 -5.25 -14.26 -2.88
C PRO A 149 -5.11 -13.87 -4.36
N GLU A 150 -6.07 -14.30 -5.16
CA GLU A 150 -6.16 -13.89 -6.57
C GLU A 150 -6.53 -12.41 -6.69
N GLY A 151 -5.97 -11.75 -7.71
CA GLY A 151 -6.23 -10.34 -8.01
C GLY A 151 -5.22 -9.39 -7.38
N GLU A 152 -4.75 -8.43 -8.18
CA GLU A 152 -3.70 -7.46 -7.80
C GLU A 152 -4.08 -6.68 -6.53
N ASP A 153 -5.34 -6.23 -6.42
CA ASP A 153 -5.81 -5.47 -5.25
C ASP A 153 -5.80 -6.32 -3.96
N ALA A 154 -6.24 -7.58 -4.04
CA ALA A 154 -6.23 -8.50 -2.90
C ALA A 154 -4.79 -8.79 -2.43
N ARG A 155 -3.86 -8.96 -3.38
CA ARG A 155 -2.44 -9.16 -3.09
C ARG A 155 -1.82 -7.94 -2.38
N ARG A 156 -2.14 -6.72 -2.82
CA ARG A 156 -1.73 -5.49 -2.12
C ARG A 156 -2.28 -5.43 -0.71
N GLY A 157 -3.54 -5.82 -0.53
CA GLY A 157 -4.15 -5.91 0.79
C GLY A 157 -3.42 -6.90 1.72
N ALA A 158 -3.08 -8.09 1.21
CA ALA A 158 -2.28 -9.06 1.97
C ALA A 158 -0.91 -8.50 2.38
N ALA A 159 -0.22 -7.82 1.46
CA ALA A 159 1.05 -7.14 1.77
C ALA A 159 0.88 -6.04 2.82
N ARG A 160 -0.21 -5.25 2.76
CA ARG A 160 -0.51 -4.23 3.78
C ARG A 160 -0.72 -4.85 5.15
N ARG A 161 -1.52 -5.92 5.25
CA ARG A 161 -1.72 -6.64 6.52
C ARG A 161 -0.38 -7.14 7.07
N TRP A 162 0.43 -7.78 6.23
CA TRP A 162 1.74 -8.27 6.66
C TRP A 162 2.62 -7.14 7.20
N LEU A 163 2.71 -5.99 6.51
CA LEU A 163 3.45 -4.83 7.03
C LEU A 163 2.92 -4.34 8.38
N ALA A 164 1.60 -4.31 8.55
CA ALA A 164 0.98 -3.91 9.81
C ALA A 164 1.35 -4.88 10.96
N GLU A 165 1.43 -6.18 10.70
CA GLU A 165 1.91 -7.18 11.65
C GLU A 165 3.39 -6.96 12.03
N GLN A 166 4.19 -6.37 11.13
CA GLN A 166 5.57 -5.96 11.39
C GLN A 166 5.68 -4.58 12.07
N GLY A 167 4.55 -3.90 12.33
CA GLY A 167 4.52 -2.58 12.97
C GLY A 167 4.65 -1.39 12.00
N TYR A 168 4.54 -1.63 10.70
CA TYR A 168 4.67 -0.61 9.66
C TYR A 168 3.35 -0.37 8.93
N ARG A 169 3.22 0.81 8.33
CA ARG A 169 2.16 1.14 7.37
C ARG A 169 2.78 1.74 6.10
N PRO A 170 2.21 1.50 4.92
CA PRO A 170 2.70 2.12 3.70
C PRO A 170 2.54 3.64 3.76
N ALA A 171 3.52 4.34 3.21
CA ALA A 171 3.53 5.78 3.04
C ALA A 171 4.00 6.15 1.62
N GLU A 172 3.76 7.39 1.22
CA GLU A 172 4.19 7.89 -0.09
C GLU A 172 5.71 7.76 -0.25
N ARG A 173 6.15 7.23 -1.39
CA ARG A 173 7.57 7.21 -1.75
C ARG A 173 8.02 8.63 -2.07
N THR A 174 8.99 9.13 -1.30
CA THR A 174 9.63 10.41 -1.58
C THR A 174 10.83 10.13 -2.48
N LEU A 175 10.60 10.08 -3.79
CA LEU A 175 11.66 9.94 -4.80
C LEU A 175 12.38 11.27 -5.03
#